data_AF-A0A254RDC7-F1
#
_entry.id   AF-A0A254RDC7-F1
#
_cell.length_a   1.000
_cell.length_b   1.000
_cell.length_c   1.000
_cell.angle_alpha   90.00
_cell.angle_beta   90.00
_cell.angle_gamma   90.00
#
_symmetry.space_group_name_H-M   'P 1'
#
loop_
_entity.id
_entity.type
_entity.pdbx_description
1 polymer ?
#
loop_
_entity_poly.entity_id
_entity_poly.type
_entity_poly.pdbx_seq_one_letter_code
_entity_poly.pdbx_strand_id
1 'polypeptide(L)' 'MDAAEIWIANFTGIAFDGTNAAMTEAALQLAAYWYEQREAASFGLTTAPVPFGVRDLLRSYRDEVTGRVVAE' A
#
# COMPACT_ATOMS: atom_id res chain seq x y z
N MET A 1 12.05 -5.27 3.00
CA MET A 1 11.09 -5.55 1.91
C MET A 1 10.76 -4.21 1.27
N ASP A 2 11.82 -3.54 0.83
CA ASP A 2 11.91 -2.09 0.96
C ASP A 2 10.96 -1.39 -0.02
N ALA A 3 10.77 -1.98 -1.20
CA ALA A 3 9.78 -1.50 -2.17
C ALA A 3 8.34 -1.54 -1.64
N ALA A 4 7.96 -2.56 -0.86
CA ALA A 4 6.62 -2.68 -0.30
C ALA A 4 6.42 -1.66 0.84
N GLU A 5 7.43 -1.51 1.69
CA GLU A 5 7.44 -0.53 2.79
C GLU A 5 7.37 0.91 2.25
N ILE A 6 8.14 1.23 1.21
CA ILE A 6 8.09 2.53 0.52
C ILE A 6 6.70 2.75 -0.11
N TRP A 7 6.12 1.73 -0.73
CA TRP A 7 4.79 1.85 -1.31
C TRP A 7 3.73 2.15 -0.24
N ILE A 8 3.80 1.47 0.91
CA ILE A 8 2.91 1.71 2.05
C ILE A 8 3.06 3.15 2.53
N ALA A 9 4.29 3.62 2.75
CA ALA A 9 4.54 4.98 3.21
C ALA A 9 3.98 6.04 2.24
N ASN A 10 4.11 5.81 0.94
CA ASN A 10 3.54 6.68 -0.08
C ASN A 10 2.01 6.63 -0.12
N PHE A 11 1.42 5.45 0.09
CA PHE A 11 -0.03 5.28 0.09
C PHE A 11 -0.68 5.94 1.31
N THR A 12 -0.08 5.78 2.48
CA THR A 12 -0.59 6.33 3.75
C THR A 12 -0.18 7.78 3.96
N GLY A 13 0.90 8.25 3.35
CA GLY A 13 1.44 9.59 3.62
C GLY A 13 2.20 9.71 4.94
N ILE A 14 2.43 8.59 5.64
CA ILE A 14 3.21 8.52 6.89
C ILE A 14 4.33 7.49 6.77
N ALA A 15 5.38 7.62 7.58
CA ALA A 15 6.48 6.66 7.59
C ALA A 15 5.99 5.24 7.92
N PHE A 16 6.57 4.24 7.26
CA PHE A 16 6.31 2.83 7.57
C PHE A 16 6.78 2.51 8.99
N ASP A 17 5.93 1.82 9.75
CA ASP A 17 6.22 1.36 11.10
C ASP A 17 6.16 -0.18 11.16
N GLY A 18 7.33 -0.81 11.27
CA GLY A 18 7.46 -2.27 11.39
C GLY A 18 6.95 -2.84 12.72
N THR A 19 6.61 -2.00 13.70
CA THR A 19 5.93 -2.43 14.94
C THR A 19 4.41 -2.45 14.78
N ASN A 20 3.88 -1.82 13.73
CA ASN A 20 2.47 -1.87 13.40
C ASN A 20 2.14 -3.16 12.64
N ALA A 21 1.31 -4.01 13.25
CA ALA A 21 0.94 -5.30 12.68
C ALA A 21 0.21 -5.17 11.33
N ALA A 22 -0.63 -4.15 11.14
CA ALA A 22 -1.35 -3.95 9.89
C ALA A 22 -0.43 -3.53 8.74
N MET A 23 0.55 -2.66 9.02
CA MET A 23 1.55 -2.26 8.03
C MET A 23 2.48 -3.43 7.67
N THR A 24 2.89 -4.23 8.66
CA THR A 24 3.73 -5.41 8.45
C THR A 24 3.01 -6.45 7.58
N GLU A 25 1.75 -6.75 7.89
CA GLU A 25 0.93 -7.67 7.11
C GLU A 25 0.74 -7.18 5.66
N ALA A 26 0.45 -5.89 5.47
CA ALA A 26 0.36 -5.30 4.14
C ALA A 26 1.68 -5.43 3.36
N ALA A 27 2.83 -5.23 4.01
CA ALA A 27 4.14 -5.34 3.38
C ALA A 27 4.42 -6.77 2.91
N LEU A 28 4.07 -7.77 3.73
CA LEU A 28 4.21 -9.19 3.40
C LEU A 28 3.31 -9.58 2.22
N GLN A 29 2.04 -9.16 2.22
CA GLN A 29 1.12 -9.45 1.12
C GLN A 29 1.57 -8.80 -0.20
N LEU A 30 2.05 -7.56 -0.15
CA LEU A 30 2.62 -6.87 -1.32
C LEU A 30 3.86 -7.58 -1.86
N ALA A 31 4.80 -7.92 -0.97
CA ALA A 31 6.03 -8.60 -1.34
C ALA A 31 5.73 -9.98 -1.97
N ALA A 32 4.82 -10.75 -1.38
CA ALA A 32 4.38 -12.04 -1.93
C ALA A 32 3.72 -11.86 -3.30
N TYR A 33 2.79 -10.91 -3.42
CA TYR A 33 2.08 -10.66 -4.67
C TYR A 33 3.03 -10.26 -5.81
N TRP A 34 3.96 -9.33 -5.57
CA TRP A 34 4.92 -8.90 -6.59
C TRP A 34 5.98 -9.96 -6.90
N TYR A 35 6.31 -10.84 -5.96
CA TYR A 35 7.24 -11.93 -6.21
C TYR A 35 6.63 -13.01 -7.12
N GLU A 36 5.36 -13.34 -6.90
CA GLU A 36 4.58 -14.29 -7.71
C GLU A 36 4.21 -13.73 -9.09
N GLN A 37 3.80 -12.46 -9.15
CA GLN A 37 3.37 -11.80 -10.38
C GLN A 37 4.56 -11.19 -11.14
N ARG A 38 5.30 -12.05 -11.87
CA ARG A 38 6.50 -11.63 -12.63
C ARG A 38 6.23 -11.15 -14.05
N GLU A 39 5.09 -11.56 -14.60
CA GLU A 39 4.58 -11.10 -15.88
C GLU A 39 3.30 -10.35 -15.54
N ALA A 40 3.19 -9.06 -15.85
CA ALA A 40 1.91 -8.34 -15.78
C ALA A 40 0.93 -8.84 -16.86
N ALA A 41 0.94 -10.15 -17.17
CA ALA A 41 0.13 -10.81 -18.17
C ALA A 41 -1.27 -11.05 -17.59
N SER A 42 -2.11 -10.05 -17.73
CA SER A 42 -3.54 -10.11 -17.44
C SER A 42 -4.18 -11.32 -18.13
N PHE A 43 -4.80 -12.21 -17.38
CA PHE A 43 -5.93 -13.01 -17.85
C PHE A 43 -7.15 -12.62 -17.03
N GLY A 44 -7.75 -11.49 -17.40
CA GLY A 44 -8.86 -10.83 -16.70
C GLY A 44 -8.75 -9.30 -16.81
N LEU A 45 -9.88 -8.63 -17.01
CA LEU A 45 -9.99 -7.25 -17.56
C LEU A 45 -9.28 -6.11 -16.79
N THR A 46 -8.64 -6.38 -15.65
CA THR A 46 -7.91 -5.34 -14.89
C THR A 46 -6.69 -5.94 -14.17
N THR A 47 -5.48 -5.60 -14.61
CA THR A 47 -4.28 -5.79 -13.77
C THR A 47 -4.35 -4.82 -12.61
N ALA A 48 -4.51 -5.32 -11.39
CA ALA A 48 -4.38 -4.51 -10.19
C ALA A 48 -2.90 -4.55 -9.75
N PRO A 49 -2.21 -3.40 -9.64
CA PRO A 49 -0.79 -3.39 -9.23
C PRO A 49 -0.56 -3.77 -7.76
N VAL A 50 -1.64 -4.07 -7.01
CA VAL A 50 -1.66 -4.28 -5.56
C VAL A 50 -2.73 -5.34 -5.26
N PRO A 51 -2.47 -6.30 -4.36
CA PRO A 51 -3.43 -7.34 -4.02
C PRO A 51 -4.71 -6.77 -3.37
N PHE A 52 -5.81 -7.51 -3.53
CA PHE A 52 -7.11 -7.16 -2.95
C PHE A 52 -7.01 -7.03 -1.42
N GLY A 53 -7.72 -6.06 -0.83
CA GLY A 53 -7.79 -5.86 0.62
C GLY A 53 -6.64 -5.04 1.23
N VAL A 54 -5.45 -4.97 0.62
CA VAL A 54 -4.32 -4.18 1.18
C VAL A 54 -4.67 -2.69 1.33
N ARG A 55 -5.36 -2.11 0.35
CA ARG A 55 -5.77 -0.69 0.45
C ARG A 55 -6.78 -0.45 1.57
N ASP A 56 -7.69 -1.39 1.80
CA ASP A 56 -8.68 -1.25 2.86
C ASP A 56 -8.06 -1.47 4.24
N LEU A 57 -7.10 -2.40 4.35
CA LEU A 57 -6.29 -2.60 5.55
C LEU A 57 -5.50 -1.33 5.95
N LEU A 58 -4.99 -0.61 4.96
CA LEU A 58 -4.18 0.59 5.17
C LEU A 58 -4.98 1.89 5.26
N ARG A 59 -6.28 1.87 4.93
CA ARG A 59 -7.12 3.07 4.78
C ARG A 59 -7.11 3.96 6.02
N SER A 60 -7.18 3.38 7.22
CA SER A 60 -7.21 4.11 8.49
C SER A 60 -5.90 4.81 8.84
N TYR A 61 -4.79 4.43 8.19
CA TYR A 61 -3.48 5.01 8.41
C TYR A 61 -3.17 6.15 7.45
N ARG A 62 -4.06 6.41 6.49
CA ARG A 62 -3.85 7.41 5.48
C ARG A 62 -4.09 8.80 6.06
N ASP A 63 -3.11 9.69 5.93
CA ASP A 63 -3.30 11.11 6.19
C ASP A 63 -4.13 11.70 5.05
N GLU A 64 -5.43 11.89 5.31
CA GLU A 64 -6.38 12.40 4.34
C GLU A 64 -6.55 13.92 4.50
N VAL A 65 -6.06 14.68 3.51
CA VAL A 65 -6.34 16.12 3.44
C VAL A 65 -7.79 16.31 3.00
N THR A 66 -8.68 16.49 3.97
CA THR A 66 -10.13 16.69 3.77
C THR A 66 -10.52 18.16 3.49
N GLY A 67 -9.55 19.08 3.41
CA GLY A 67 -9.79 20.49 3.07
C GLY A 67 -8.52 21.30 2.80
N ARG A 68 -8.67 22.44 2.11
CA ARG A 68 -7.58 23.42 1.89
C ARG A 68 -7.23 24.09 3.21
N VAL A 69 -6.04 23.83 3.73
CA VAL A 69 -5.44 24.69 4.77
C VAL A 69 -5.10 26.04 4.14
N VAL A 70 -5.72 27.10 4.64
CA VAL A 70 -5.31 28.47 4.32
C VAL A 70 -3.98 28.69 5.03
N ALA A 71 -2.90 28.81 4.27
CA ALA A 71 -1.61 29.19 4.83
C ALA A 71 -1.67 30.66 5.25
N GLU A 72 -1.26 30.93 6.49
CA GLU A 72 -1.14 32.27 7.09
C GLU A 72 0.07 33.03 6.53
#